data_AF-A0A7M2Y769-F1
#
_entry.id   AF-A0A7M2Y769-F1
#
_cell.length_a   1.000
_cell.length_b   1.000
_cell.length_c   1.000
_cell.angle_alpha   90.00
_cell.angle_beta   90.00
_cell.angle_gamma   90.00
#
_symmetry.space_group_name_H-M   'P 1'
#
loop_
_entity.id
_entity.type
_entity.pdbx_description
1 polymer ?
#
loop_
_entity_poly.entity_id
_entity_poly.type
_entity_poly.pdbx_seq_one_letter_code
_entity_poly.pdbx_strand_id
1 'polypeptide(L)'
;MISEKYNLVKEQFRQFKDWIMKHPKQVYGYVMIVLLISFGLIFIQYFYFTPKFSFKNNIPNLYSKSDQIKFDMDKTEQKMSGVVKELQQLKNKRENGPLTKSDSLRIEYLFNQYQTLKNGH
;
A
#
# COMPACT_ATOMS: atom_id res chain seq x y z
N MET A 1 13.99 55.93 7.76
CA MET A 1 13.48 54.64 8.29
C MET A 1 14.14 53.38 7.71
N ILE A 2 14.04 53.06 6.40
CA ILE A 2 14.69 51.83 5.85
C ILE A 2 16.22 51.94 5.84
N SER A 3 16.75 53.09 5.42
CA SER A 3 18.20 53.36 5.36
C SER A 3 18.88 53.33 6.75
N GLU A 4 18.21 53.82 7.79
CA GLU A 4 18.74 53.79 9.17
C GLU A 4 18.82 52.37 9.71
N LYS A 5 17.81 51.53 9.46
CA LYS A 5 17.84 50.10 9.86
C LYS A 5 18.99 49.37 9.17
N TYR A 6 19.25 49.65 7.88
CA TYR A 6 20.36 49.05 7.15
C TYR A 6 21.73 49.46 7.73
N ASN A 7 21.91 50.73 8.06
CA ASN A 7 23.16 51.23 8.64
C ASN A 7 23.41 50.65 10.04
N LEU A 8 22.37 50.54 10.87
CA LEU A 8 22.45 49.89 12.19
C LEU A 8 22.87 48.42 12.10
N VAL A 9 22.26 47.64 11.20
CA VAL A 9 22.64 46.24 10.99
C VAL A 9 24.08 46.12 10.48
N LYS A 10 24.50 47.03 9.60
CA LYS A 10 25.87 47.07 9.07
C LYS A 10 26.90 47.39 10.14
N GLU A 11 26.60 48.32 11.06
CA GLU A 11 27.48 48.66 12.18
C GLU A 11 27.57 47.51 13.20
N GLN A 12 26.45 46.88 13.53
CA GLN A 12 26.42 45.68 14.39
C GLN A 12 27.23 44.54 13.79
N PHE A 13 27.15 44.33 12.48
CA PHE A 13 27.95 43.31 11.80
C PHE A 13 29.45 43.61 11.84
N ARG A 14 29.85 44.89 11.71
CA ARG A 14 31.25 45.30 11.85
C ARG A 14 31.76 45.07 13.26
N GLN A 15 31.03 45.52 14.28
CA GLN A 15 31.41 45.32 15.68
C GLN A 15 31.51 43.84 16.04
N PHE A 16 30.58 43.01 15.56
CA PHE A 16 30.63 41.57 15.74
C PHE A 16 31.84 40.92 15.05
N LYS A 17 32.14 41.33 13.80
CA LYS A 17 33.32 40.86 13.07
C LYS A 17 34.62 41.25 13.78
N ASP A 18 34.72 42.48 14.25
CA ASP A 18 35.90 42.97 14.98
C ASP A 18 36.08 42.22 16.31
N TRP A 19 34.97 41.92 16.99
CA TRP A 19 34.98 41.09 18.19
C TRP A 19 35.45 39.65 17.92
N ILE A 20 34.99 39.03 16.82
CA ILE A 20 35.44 37.69 16.39
C ILE A 20 36.95 37.66 16.16
N MET A 21 37.48 38.68 15.48
CA MET A 21 38.91 38.79 15.20
C MET A 21 39.74 39.00 16.47
N LYS A 22 39.19 39.72 17.45
CA LYS A 22 39.84 39.99 18.74
C LYS A 22 39.83 38.78 19.67
N HIS A 23 38.83 37.92 19.60
CA HIS A 23 38.64 36.79 20.52
C HIS A 23 38.53 35.41 19.82
N PRO A 24 39.53 34.99 19.02
CA PRO A 24 39.43 33.80 18.18
C PRO A 24 39.27 32.49 18.97
N LYS A 25 39.88 32.40 20.16
CA LYS A 25 39.77 31.19 21.02
C LYS A 25 38.35 30.95 21.54
N GLN A 26 37.65 32.03 21.90
CA GLN A 26 36.27 31.93 22.40
C GLN A 26 35.32 31.57 21.27
N VAL A 27 35.50 32.19 20.10
CA VAL A 27 34.74 31.88 18.88
C VAL A 27 34.89 30.41 18.50
N TYR A 28 36.12 29.89 18.51
CA TYR A 28 36.36 28.47 18.25
C TYR A 28 35.59 27.57 19.24
N GLY A 29 35.59 27.90 20.53
CA GLY A 29 34.82 27.18 21.54
C GLY A 29 33.31 27.18 21.25
N TYR A 30 32.74 28.34 20.90
CA TYR A 30 31.32 28.43 20.53
C TYR A 30 30.99 27.64 19.26
N VAL A 31 31.82 27.75 18.21
CA VAL A 31 31.65 26.99 16.97
C VAL A 31 31.75 25.50 17.23
N MET A 32 32.68 25.07 18.10
CA MET A 32 32.83 23.67 18.48
C MET A 32 31.59 23.13 19.20
N ILE A 33 31.00 23.90 20.12
CA ILE A 33 29.75 23.54 20.81
C ILE A 33 28.60 23.44 19.82
N VAL A 34 28.44 24.43 18.93
CA VAL A 34 27.40 24.41 17.89
C VAL A 34 27.55 23.19 16.98
N LEU A 35 28.78 22.83 16.62
CA LEU A 35 29.07 21.67 15.79
C LEU A 35 28.72 20.35 16.51
N LEU A 36 29.04 20.24 17.80
CA LEU A 36 28.65 19.10 18.64
C LEU A 36 27.12 18.98 18.77
N ILE A 37 26.41 20.10 18.96
CA ILE A 37 24.94 20.11 19.00
C ILE A 37 24.38 19.69 17.64
N SER A 38 24.91 20.23 16.53
CA SER A 38 24.47 19.87 15.18
C SER A 38 24.68 18.38 14.89
N PHE A 39 25.77 17.81 15.37
CA PHE A 39 26.03 16.38 15.28
C PHE A 39 25.04 15.57 16.14
N GLY A 40 24.76 16.03 17.37
CA GLY A 40 23.77 15.44 18.27
C GLY A 40 22.34 15.40 17.70
N LEU A 41 21.94 16.44 16.97
CA LEU A 41 20.63 16.52 16.32
C LEU A 41 20.42 15.41 15.26
N ILE A 42 21.49 14.90 14.64
CA ILE A 42 21.41 13.77 13.71
C ILE A 42 20.99 12.49 14.45
N PHE A 43 21.49 12.28 15.68
CA PHE A 43 21.08 11.13 16.51
C PHE A 43 19.63 11.24 16.98
N ILE A 44 19.18 12.46 17.30
CA ILE A 44 17.78 12.72 17.64
C ILE A 44 16.89 12.41 16.43
N GLN A 45 17.30 12.81 15.22
CA GLN A 45 16.60 12.42 13.99
C GLN A 45 16.59 10.89 13.83
N TYR A 46 17.70 10.21 14.05
CA TYR A 46 17.77 8.75 13.95
C TYR A 46 16.87 8.01 14.96
N PHE A 47 16.79 8.50 16.20
CA PHE A 47 16.02 7.85 17.26
C PHE A 47 14.51 8.16 17.18
N TYR A 48 14.14 9.41 16.89
CA TYR A 48 12.73 9.85 16.86
C TYR A 48 12.09 9.69 15.49
N PHE A 49 12.84 9.88 14.39
CA PHE A 49 12.38 9.51 13.06
C PHE A 49 12.82 8.07 12.81
N THR A 50 12.06 7.09 13.30
CA THR A 50 12.02 5.80 12.60
C THR A 50 11.56 6.14 11.18
N PRO A 51 12.43 6.07 10.15
CA PRO A 51 11.90 6.23 8.83
C PRO A 51 10.92 5.08 8.67
N LYS A 52 9.63 5.40 8.55
CA LYS A 52 8.66 4.46 7.99
C LYS A 52 9.03 4.32 6.52
N PHE A 53 10.21 3.77 6.23
CA PHE A 53 10.45 2.99 5.04
C PHE A 53 9.52 1.80 5.18
N SER A 54 8.25 2.09 4.94
CA SER A 54 7.38 1.17 4.28
C SER A 54 8.11 0.94 2.95
N PHE A 55 9.04 -0.02 2.93
CA PHE A 55 9.15 -0.93 1.80
C PHE A 55 7.80 -1.66 1.72
N LYS A 56 6.73 -0.89 1.55
CA LYS A 56 5.54 -1.36 0.89
C LYS A 56 6.07 -1.47 -0.51
N ASN A 57 6.64 -2.64 -0.79
CA ASN A 57 6.85 -3.15 -2.13
C ASN A 57 5.46 -3.19 -2.77
N ASN A 58 4.90 -2.02 -3.05
CA ASN A 58 3.92 -1.81 -4.08
C ASN A 58 4.72 -2.00 -5.37
N ILE A 59 5.23 -3.22 -5.58
CA ILE A 59 5.49 -3.70 -6.92
C ILE A 59 4.13 -3.44 -7.58
N PRO A 60 4.05 -2.50 -8.55
CA PRO A 60 2.79 -2.25 -9.22
C PRO A 60 2.39 -3.60 -9.79
N ASN A 61 1.32 -4.17 -9.23
CA ASN A 61 0.92 -5.50 -9.65
C ASN A 61 0.23 -5.35 -11.00
N LEU A 62 1.04 -5.27 -12.05
CA LEU A 62 0.65 -5.16 -13.44
C LEU A 62 -0.24 -6.35 -13.85
N TYR A 63 -0.12 -7.47 -13.14
CA TYR A 63 -0.84 -8.72 -13.41
C TYR A 63 -1.86 -9.10 -12.33
N SER A 64 -2.10 -8.27 -11.30
CA SER A 64 -2.98 -8.59 -10.17
C SER A 64 -4.39 -8.87 -10.62
N LYS A 65 -4.83 -8.10 -11.62
CA LYS A 65 -6.12 -8.26 -12.26
C LYS A 65 -6.19 -9.59 -13.00
N SER A 66 -5.11 -10.00 -13.67
CA SER A 66 -5.06 -11.29 -14.37
C SER A 66 -5.07 -12.46 -13.39
N ASP A 67 -4.38 -12.37 -12.25
CA ASP A 67 -4.37 -13.44 -11.24
C ASP A 67 -5.72 -13.54 -10.53
N GLN A 68 -6.38 -12.41 -10.27
CA GLN A 68 -7.75 -12.38 -9.76
C GLN A 68 -8.75 -12.98 -10.76
N ILE A 69 -8.64 -12.62 -12.05
CA ILE A 69 -9.49 -13.18 -13.10
C ILE A 69 -9.27 -14.70 -13.23
N LYS A 70 -8.01 -15.18 -13.16
CA LYS A 70 -7.72 -16.62 -13.16
C LYS A 70 -8.33 -17.33 -11.95
N PHE A 71 -8.18 -16.77 -10.76
CA PHE A 71 -8.78 -17.32 -9.55
C PHE A 71 -10.32 -17.38 -9.61
N ASP A 72 -10.96 -16.34 -10.15
CA ASP A 72 -12.41 -16.30 -10.33
C ASP A 72 -12.88 -17.28 -11.42
N MET A 73 -12.08 -17.48 -12.47
CA MET A 73 -12.32 -18.51 -13.49
C MET A 73 -12.21 -19.92 -12.89
N ASP A 74 -11.15 -20.23 -12.15
CA ASP A 74 -10.95 -21.53 -11.49
C ASP A 74 -12.10 -21.85 -10.52
N LYS A 75 -12.53 -20.84 -9.76
CA LYS A 75 -13.68 -20.96 -8.84
C LYS A 75 -14.99 -21.20 -9.58
N THR A 76 -15.17 -20.59 -10.74
CA THR A 76 -16.36 -20.77 -11.60
C THR A 76 -16.37 -22.18 -12.20
N GLU A 77 -15.23 -22.66 -12.69
CA GLU A 77 -15.05 -24.02 -13.19
C GLU A 77 -15.34 -25.07 -12.10
N GLN A 78 -14.85 -24.84 -10.88
CA GLN A 78 -15.13 -25.73 -9.74
C GLN A 78 -16.63 -25.82 -9.46
N LYS A 79 -17.36 -24.70 -9.44
CA LYS A 79 -18.82 -24.68 -9.25
C LYS A 79 -19.56 -25.39 -10.39
N MET A 80 -19.15 -25.13 -11.62
CA MET A 80 -19.70 -25.77 -12.82
C MET A 80 -19.53 -27.29 -12.77
N SER A 81 -18.37 -27.78 -12.33
CA SER A 81 -18.10 -29.21 -12.13
C SER A 81 -19.04 -29.83 -11.08
N GLY A 82 -19.38 -29.10 -10.01
CA GLY A 82 -20.32 -29.53 -8.99
C GLY A 82 -21.74 -29.68 -9.53
N VAL A 83 -22.21 -28.70 -10.29
CA VAL A 83 -23.53 -28.72 -10.95
C VAL A 83 -23.63 -29.89 -11.93
N VAL A 84 -22.60 -30.15 -12.73
CA VAL A 84 -22.55 -31.28 -13.67
C VAL A 84 -22.62 -32.61 -12.93
N LYS A 85 -21.91 -32.75 -11.81
CA LYS A 85 -21.97 -33.97 -10.98
C LYS A 85 -23.38 -34.21 -10.41
N GLU A 86 -24.05 -33.17 -9.92
CA GLU A 86 -25.44 -33.28 -9.44
C GLU A 86 -26.41 -33.67 -10.56
N LEU A 87 -26.28 -33.05 -11.75
CA LEU A 87 -27.08 -33.42 -12.92
C LEU A 87 -26.84 -34.86 -13.36
N GLN A 88 -25.60 -35.34 -13.29
CA GLN A 88 -25.26 -36.74 -13.59
C GLN A 88 -25.88 -37.72 -12.59
N GLN A 89 -25.93 -37.36 -11.30
CA GLN A 89 -26.62 -38.16 -10.29
C GLN A 89 -28.12 -38.26 -10.57
N LEU A 90 -28.76 -37.15 -10.95
CA LEU A 90 -30.18 -37.12 -11.31
C LEU A 90 -30.47 -37.89 -12.61
N LYS A 91 -29.53 -37.89 -13.57
CA LYS A 91 -29.57 -38.73 -14.77
C LYS A 91 -29.54 -40.22 -14.41
N ASN A 92 -28.61 -40.63 -13.54
CA ASN A 92 -28.54 -42.02 -13.07
C ASN A 92 -29.81 -42.41 -12.29
N LYS A 93 -30.41 -41.49 -11.54
CA LYS A 93 -31.69 -41.73 -10.84
C LYS A 93 -32.84 -41.96 -11.81
N ARG A 94 -32.90 -41.21 -12.92
CA ARG A 94 -33.86 -41.43 -14.02
C ARG A 94 -33.68 -42.80 -14.68
N GLU A 95 -32.43 -43.23 -14.88
CA GLU A 95 -32.13 -44.54 -15.50
C GLU A 95 -32.56 -45.70 -14.60
N ASN A 96 -32.58 -45.50 -13.27
CA ASN A 96 -32.96 -46.51 -12.28
C ASN A 96 -34.44 -46.42 -11.83
N GLY A 97 -35.23 -45.45 -12.29
CA GLY A 97 -36.63 -45.29 -11.90
C GLY A 97 -37.27 -43.95 -12.31
N PRO A 98 -38.58 -43.77 -12.08
CA PRO A 98 -39.28 -42.55 -12.49
C PRO A 98 -38.85 -41.34 -11.64
N LEU A 99 -38.54 -40.23 -12.30
CA LEU A 99 -38.26 -38.95 -11.66
C LEU A 99 -39.51 -38.37 -10.99
N THR A 100 -39.36 -37.82 -9.79
CA THR A 100 -40.45 -37.09 -9.12
C THR A 100 -40.53 -35.64 -9.63
N LYS A 101 -41.68 -34.98 -9.43
CA LYS A 101 -41.85 -33.56 -9.82
C LYS A 101 -40.80 -32.64 -9.17
N SER A 102 -40.34 -32.95 -7.96
CA SER A 102 -39.27 -32.21 -7.29
C SER A 102 -37.93 -32.36 -7.98
N ASP A 103 -37.62 -33.56 -8.50
CA ASP A 103 -36.39 -33.81 -9.23
C ASP A 103 -36.37 -33.02 -10.55
N SER A 104 -37.51 -32.93 -11.24
CA SER A 104 -37.65 -32.13 -12.47
C SER A 104 -37.36 -30.64 -12.23
N LEU A 105 -37.93 -30.06 -11.16
CA LEU A 105 -37.65 -28.67 -10.77
C LEU A 105 -36.18 -28.46 -10.42
N ARG A 106 -35.55 -29.44 -9.76
CA ARG A 106 -34.14 -29.37 -9.40
C ARG A 106 -33.23 -29.43 -10.63
N ILE A 107 -33.58 -30.25 -11.64
CA ILE A 107 -32.86 -30.31 -12.92
C ILE A 107 -32.94 -28.96 -13.63
N GLU A 108 -34.11 -28.34 -13.70
CA GLU A 108 -34.30 -27.04 -14.35
C GLU A 108 -33.51 -25.94 -13.65
N TYR A 109 -33.54 -25.92 -12.31
CA TYR A 109 -32.74 -25.01 -11.50
C TYR A 109 -31.23 -25.18 -11.75
N LEU A 110 -30.73 -26.43 -11.68
CA LEU A 110 -29.31 -26.73 -11.90
C LEU A 110 -28.88 -26.41 -13.34
N PHE A 111 -29.74 -26.65 -14.32
CA PHE A 111 -29.47 -26.30 -15.71
C PHE A 111 -29.38 -24.78 -15.90
N ASN A 112 -30.30 -24.01 -15.32
CA ASN A 112 -30.23 -22.56 -15.37
C ASN A 112 -28.96 -22.02 -14.68
N GLN A 113 -28.62 -22.57 -13.51
CA GLN A 113 -27.40 -22.24 -12.80
C GLN A 113 -26.15 -22.52 -13.65
N TYR A 114 -26.11 -23.65 -14.37
CA TYR A 114 -25.02 -23.98 -15.29
C TYR A 114 -24.92 -22.98 -16.45
N GLN A 115 -26.04 -22.55 -17.03
CA GLN A 115 -26.06 -21.55 -18.10
C GLN A 115 -25.54 -20.19 -17.63
N THR A 116 -25.97 -19.73 -16.45
CA THR A 116 -25.45 -18.51 -15.80
C THR A 116 -23.95 -18.59 -15.57
N LEU A 117 -23.45 -19.71 -15.02
CA LEU A 117 -22.01 -19.91 -14.79
C LEU A 117 -21.19 -19.95 -16.09
N LYS A 118 -21.75 -20.49 -17.18
CA LYS A 118 -21.08 -20.60 -18.48
C LYS A 118 -21.05 -19.27 -19.25
N ASN A 119 -22.13 -18.50 -19.20
CA ASN A 119 -22.30 -17.29 -20.00
C ASN A 119 -21.89 -16.01 -19.26
N GLY A 120 -21.57 -16.11 -17.97
CA GLY A 120 -21.15 -14.96 -17.15
C GLY A 120 -22.26 -13.93 -16.90
N HIS A 121 -23.53 -14.33 -17.02
CA HIS A 121 -24.73 -13.51 -16.85
C HIS A 121 -25.63 -14.07 -15.76
#